data_AF-A0A5C8AF28-F1
#
_entry.id   AF-A0A5C8AF28-F1
#
_cell.length_a   1.000
_cell.length_b   1.000
_cell.length_c   1.000
_cell.angle_alpha   90.00
_cell.angle_beta   90.00
_cell.angle_gamma   90.00
#
_symmetry.space_group_name_H-M   'P 1'
#
loop_
_entity.id
_entity.type
_entity.pdbx_description
1 polymer ?
#
loop_
_entity_poly.entity_id
_entity_poly.type
_entity_poly.pdbx_seq_one_letter_code
_entity_poly.pdbx_strand_id
1 'polypeptide(L)'
;LHGATSIMFSEVANIPAKLIQEFRKKSDKPILKGAFIDEAIFVGDNQLETLASLKSREELIGDIIGLLQSPAKNVVSGLKGAGGKLAGILKTLEERA
;
A
#
# COMPACT_ATOMS: atom_id res chain seq x y z
N LEU A 1 -31.43 8.69 7.68
CA LEU A 1 -30.76 7.60 8.42
C LEU A 1 -31.82 6.63 8.90
N HIS A 2 -32.02 5.49 8.22
CA HIS A 2 -33.01 4.50 8.60
C HIS A 2 -32.34 3.21 9.09
N GLY A 3 -32.94 2.56 10.09
CA GLY A 3 -32.41 1.37 10.76
C GLY A 3 -31.24 1.64 11.72
N ALA A 4 -30.76 0.59 12.38
CA ALA A 4 -29.62 0.66 13.29
C ALA A 4 -28.40 1.31 12.60
N THR A 5 -27.79 2.28 13.28
CA THR A 5 -26.63 3.02 12.79
C THR A 5 -25.60 3.09 13.89
N SER A 6 -24.36 2.77 13.55
CA SER A 6 -23.19 2.95 14.40
C SER A 6 -22.21 3.85 13.65
N ILE A 7 -21.44 4.63 14.40
CA ILE A 7 -20.40 5.52 13.87
C ILE A 7 -19.06 4.99 14.35
N MET A 8 -18.09 4.90 13.45
CA MET A 8 -16.72 4.50 13.76
C MET A 8 -15.80 5.71 13.56
N PHE A 9 -14.92 5.95 14.51
CA PHE A 9 -13.88 6.97 14.42
C PHE A 9 -12.53 6.28 14.31
N SER A 10 -11.67 6.79 13.45
CA SER A 10 -10.30 6.33 13.31
C SER A 10 -9.42 7.47 12.84
N GLU A 11 -8.17 7.47 13.29
CA GLU A 11 -7.13 8.37 12.77
C GLU A 11 -6.66 7.93 11.38
N VAL A 12 -6.85 6.65 11.03
CA VAL A 12 -6.46 6.09 9.73
C VAL A 12 -7.70 5.82 8.90
N ALA A 13 -7.79 6.52 7.77
CA ALA A 13 -8.95 6.59 6.90
C ALA A 13 -9.54 5.23 6.46
N ASN A 14 -8.69 4.23 6.19
CA ASN A 14 -9.10 2.96 5.60
C ASN A 14 -9.49 1.86 6.61
N ILE A 15 -9.17 2.03 7.90
CA ILE A 15 -9.39 1.00 8.92
C ILE A 15 -10.88 0.67 9.10
N PRO A 16 -11.79 1.65 9.23
CA PRO A 16 -13.22 1.35 9.40
C PRO A 16 -13.81 0.61 8.20
N ALA A 17 -13.38 0.97 6.98
CA ALA A 17 -13.85 0.31 5.77
C ALA A 17 -13.34 -1.14 5.66
N LYS A 18 -12.06 -1.38 5.96
CA LYS A 18 -11.49 -2.74 6.05
C LYS A 18 -12.22 -3.57 7.11
N LEU A 19 -12.52 -2.99 8.26
CA LEU A 19 -13.26 -3.69 9.32
C LEU A 19 -14.67 -4.11 8.87
N ILE A 20 -15.39 -3.24 8.15
CA ILE A 20 -16.69 -3.59 7.56
C ILE A 20 -16.52 -4.76 6.57
N GLN A 21 -15.51 -4.72 5.69
CA GLN A 21 -15.24 -5.81 4.74
C GLN A 21 -14.94 -7.14 5.44
N GLU A 22 -14.12 -7.12 6.51
CA GLU A 22 -13.82 -8.31 7.30
C GLU A 22 -15.07 -8.89 7.97
N PHE A 23 -15.91 -8.03 8.54
CA PHE A 23 -17.17 -8.47 9.15
C PHE A 23 -18.10 -9.09 8.10
N ARG A 24 -18.08 -8.54 6.89
CA ARG A 24 -18.86 -9.01 5.75
C ARG A 24 -18.50 -10.38 5.21
N LYS A 25 -17.32 -10.90 5.54
CA LYS A 25 -16.97 -12.29 5.24
C LYS A 25 -17.90 -13.28 5.93
N LYS A 26 -18.55 -12.89 7.04
CA LYS A 26 -19.45 -13.74 7.84
C LYS A 26 -20.92 -13.31 7.80
N SER A 27 -21.22 -12.06 7.46
CA SER A 27 -22.57 -11.49 7.50
C SER A 27 -22.69 -10.27 6.60
N ASP A 28 -23.74 -10.13 5.80
CA ASP A 28 -23.90 -9.00 4.85
C ASP A 28 -23.99 -7.60 5.49
N LYS A 29 -24.07 -7.52 6.82
CA LYS A 29 -24.11 -6.26 7.60
C LYS A 29 -22.89 -6.16 8.49
N PRO A 30 -22.36 -4.94 8.74
CA PRO A 30 -23.00 -3.63 8.53
C PRO A 30 -22.92 -3.09 7.08
N ILE A 31 -23.82 -2.15 6.77
CA ILE A 31 -23.81 -1.36 5.52
C ILE A 31 -23.15 0.00 5.70
N LEU A 32 -22.26 0.36 4.79
CA LEU A 32 -21.67 1.69 4.74
C LEU A 32 -22.74 2.65 4.21
N LYS A 33 -23.21 3.54 5.08
CA LYS A 33 -24.16 4.60 4.71
C LYS A 33 -23.42 5.83 4.20
N GLY A 34 -22.28 6.15 4.80
CA GLY A 34 -21.37 7.20 4.36
C GLY A 34 -20.13 7.30 5.24
N ALA A 35 -19.16 8.06 4.78
CA ALA A 35 -17.93 8.37 5.49
C ALA A 35 -17.51 9.82 5.24
N PHE A 36 -16.79 10.39 6.21
CA PHE A 36 -16.17 11.70 6.10
C PHE A 36 -14.69 11.55 6.40
N ILE A 37 -13.84 11.85 5.42
CA ILE A 37 -12.39 11.61 5.47
C ILE A 37 -11.72 12.79 4.79
N ASP A 38 -10.79 13.46 5.47
CA ASP A 38 -10.01 14.57 4.90
C ASP A 38 -10.85 15.58 4.09
N GLU A 39 -11.92 16.08 4.70
CA GLU A 39 -12.88 17.03 4.10
C GLU A 39 -13.73 16.47 2.93
N ALA A 40 -13.49 15.23 2.51
CA ALA A 40 -14.28 14.54 1.49
C ALA A 40 -15.44 13.75 2.12
N ILE A 41 -16.60 13.81 1.47
CA ILE A 41 -17.80 13.06 1.86
C ILE A 41 -18.01 11.92 0.87
N PHE A 42 -18.11 10.70 1.39
CA PHE A 42 -18.42 9.49 0.65
C PHE A 42 -19.80 9.00 1.06
N VAL A 43 -20.67 8.69 0.10
CA VAL A 43 -22.04 8.28 0.37
C VAL A 43 -22.34 6.97 -0.33
N GLY A 44 -22.97 6.05 0.40
CA GLY A 44 -23.41 4.77 -0.14
C GLY A 44 -22.41 3.63 0.00
N ASP A 45 -22.95 2.42 -0.12
CA ASP A 45 -22.21 1.19 0.14
C ASP A 45 -21.22 0.82 -0.97
N ASN A 46 -21.47 1.32 -2.18
CA ASN A 46 -20.59 1.16 -3.34
C ASN A 46 -19.21 1.81 -3.15
N GLN A 47 -19.06 2.72 -2.17
CA GLN A 47 -17.79 3.34 -1.85
C GLN A 47 -16.93 2.49 -0.90
N LEU A 48 -17.45 1.37 -0.37
CA LEU A 48 -16.76 0.58 0.64
C LEU A 48 -15.40 0.06 0.17
N GLU A 49 -15.33 -0.45 -1.06
CA GLU A 49 -14.08 -0.95 -1.64
C GLU A 49 -13.06 0.17 -1.85
N THR A 50 -13.50 1.30 -2.39
CA THR A 50 -12.67 2.50 -2.55
C THR A 50 -12.09 2.96 -1.21
N LEU A 51 -12.92 3.06 -0.17
CA LEU A 51 -12.48 3.47 1.16
C LEU A 51 -11.53 2.46 1.81
N ALA A 52 -11.75 1.17 1.62
CA ALA A 52 -10.86 0.13 2.14
C ALA A 52 -9.50 0.12 1.42
N SER A 53 -9.48 0.51 0.14
CA SER A 53 -8.26 0.60 -0.67
C SER A 53 -7.46 1.89 -0.46
N LEU A 54 -8.05 2.90 0.18
CA LEU A 54 -7.42 4.19 0.42
C LEU A 54 -6.15 3.99 1.26
N LYS A 55 -5.02 4.53 0.83
CA LYS A 55 -3.75 4.42 1.57
C LYS A 55 -3.67 5.45 2.69
N SER A 56 -3.02 5.11 3.79
CA SER A 56 -2.68 6.07 4.84
C SER A 56 -1.63 7.07 4.34
N ARG A 57 -1.48 8.19 5.06
CA ARG A 57 -0.45 9.18 4.76
C ARG A 57 0.95 8.56 4.81
N GLU A 58 1.21 7.71 5.80
CA GLU A 58 2.49 7.02 5.98
C GLU A 58 2.75 6.04 4.85
N GLU A 59 1.73 5.30 4.40
CA GLU A 59 1.83 4.42 3.23
C GLU A 59 2.16 5.22 1.96
N LEU A 60 1.50 6.37 1.76
CA LEU A 60 1.77 7.27 0.63
C LEU A 60 3.18 7.87 0.70
N ILE A 61 3.64 8.28 1.88
CA ILE A 61 5.02 8.75 2.08
C ILE A 61 6.01 7.62 1.78
N GLY A 62 5.71 6.39 2.21
CA GLY A 62 6.51 5.21 1.90
C GLY A 62 6.62 4.95 0.39
N ASP A 63 5.51 5.04 -0.33
CA ASP A 63 5.48 4.95 -1.80
C ASP A 63 6.36 6.04 -2.43
N ILE A 64 6.25 7.30 -1.98
CA ILE A 64 7.05 8.41 -2.50
C ILE A 64 8.55 8.17 -2.25
N ILE A 65 8.93 7.76 -1.04
CA ILE A 65 10.32 7.44 -0.70
C ILE A 65 10.82 6.28 -1.56
N GLY A 66 10.01 5.23 -1.73
CA GLY A 66 10.32 4.09 -2.58
C GLY A 66 10.56 4.51 -4.04
N LEU A 67 9.66 5.33 -4.59
CA LEU A 67 9.78 5.89 -5.93
C LEU A 67 11.03 6.74 -6.08
N LEU A 68 11.32 7.62 -5.11
CA LEU A 68 12.50 8.47 -5.11
C LEU A 68 13.81 7.68 -5.03
N GLN A 69 13.83 6.58 -4.26
CA GLN A 69 15.01 5.73 -4.11
C GLN A 69 15.23 4.77 -5.29
N SER A 70 14.20 4.52 -6.09
CA SER A 70 14.26 3.52 -7.17
C SER A 70 15.37 3.78 -8.19
N PRO A 71 15.65 5.01 -8.67
CA PRO A 71 16.70 5.24 -9.67
C PRO A 71 18.10 5.04 -9.06
N ALA A 72 18.34 5.54 -7.84
CA ALA A 72 19.61 5.36 -7.15
C ALA A 72 19.92 3.88 -6.91
N LYS A 73 18.93 3.09 -6.47
CA LYS A 73 19.07 1.64 -6.32
C LYS A 73 19.39 0.96 -7.64
N ASN A 74 18.74 1.36 -8.74
CA ASN A 74 18.99 0.80 -10.07
C ASN A 74 20.42 1.09 -10.55
N VAL A 75 20.92 2.32 -10.34
CA VAL A 75 22.30 2.70 -10.70
C VAL A 75 23.33 1.90 -9.90
N VAL A 76 23.20 1.85 -8.56
CA VAL A 76 24.14 1.11 -7.71
C VAL A 76 24.14 -0.37 -8.04
N SER A 77 22.96 -0.95 -8.32
CA SER A 77 22.83 -2.36 -8.71
C SER A 77 23.51 -2.63 -10.05
N GLY A 78 23.37 -1.72 -11.02
CA GLY A 78 24.06 -1.81 -12.31
C GLY A 78 25.59 -1.76 -12.18
N LEU A 79 26.12 -0.83 -11.39
CA LEU A 79 27.57 -0.69 -11.16
C LEU A 79 28.17 -1.91 -10.44
N LYS A 80 27.52 -2.39 -9.37
CA LYS A 80 27.97 -3.60 -8.66
C LYS A 80 27.88 -4.85 -9.52
N GLY A 81 26.82 -4.98 -10.32
CA GLY A 81 26.65 -6.10 -11.25
C GLY A 81 27.76 -6.18 -12.30
N ALA A 82 28.18 -5.03 -12.84
CA ALA A 82 29.31 -4.96 -13.77
C ALA A 82 30.63 -5.34 -13.11
N GLY A 83 30.91 -4.80 -11.92
CA GLY A 83 32.12 -5.13 -11.16
C GLY A 83 32.22 -6.61 -10.76
N GLY A 84 31.10 -7.20 -10.30
CA GLY A 84 31.04 -8.61 -9.93
C GLY A 84 31.26 -9.56 -11.12
N LYS A 85 30.71 -9.23 -12.29
CA LYS A 85 30.97 -10.02 -13.52
C LYS A 85 32.44 -9.99 -13.92
N LEU A 86 33.06 -8.81 -13.89
CA LEU A 86 34.49 -8.65 -14.22
C LEU A 86 35.37 -9.41 -13.24
N ALA A 87 35.12 -9.30 -11.94
CA ALA A 87 35.85 -10.05 -10.91
C ALA A 87 35.69 -11.57 -11.06
N GLY A 88 34.48 -12.04 -11.41
CA GLY A 88 34.21 -13.45 -11.68
C GLY A 88 34.96 -13.98 -12.90
N ILE A 89 35.00 -13.22 -13.99
CA ILE A 89 35.80 -13.55 -15.18
C ILE A 89 37.29 -13.59 -14.82
N LEU A 90 37.79 -12.59 -14.07
CA LEU A 90 39.18 -12.51 -13.67
C LEU A 90 39.59 -13.73 -12.82
N LYS A 91 38.76 -14.11 -11.84
CA LYS A 91 38.98 -15.30 -11.00
C LYS A 91 38.95 -16.60 -11.82
N THR A 92 38.05 -16.70 -12.79
CA THR A 92 37.97 -17.89 -13.67
C THR A 92 39.21 -18.01 -14.57
N LEU A 93 39.81 -16.88 -14.97
CA LEU A 93 41.07 -16.86 -15.71
C LEU A 93 42.26 -17.23 -14.82
N GLU A 94 42.29 -16.74 -13.57
CA GLU A 94 43.31 -17.08 -12.57
C GLU A 94 43.32 -18.58 -12.24
N GLU A 95 42.15 -19.20 -12.05
CA GLU A 95 42.03 -20.63 -11.74
C GLU A 95 42.37 -21.57 -12.93
N ARG A 96 42.50 -21.02 -14.15
CA ARG A 96 42.84 -21.79 -15.38
C ARG A 96 44.29 -21.62 -15.84
N ALA A 97 45.04 -20.69 -15.26
CA ALA A 97 46.46 -20.45 -15.52
C ALA A 97 47.33 -21.25 -14.53
#